data_AF-A0A952FSX9-F1
#
_entry.id   AF-A0A952FSX9-F1
#
_cell.length_a   1.000
_cell.length_b   1.000
_cell.length_c   1.000
_cell.angle_alpha   90.00
_cell.angle_beta   90.00
_cell.angle_gamma   90.00
#
_symmetry.space_group_name_H-M   'P 1'
#
loop_
_entity.id
_entity.type
_entity.pdbx_description
1 polymer ?
#
loop_
_entity_poly.entity_id
_entity_poly.type
_entity_poly.pdbx_seq_one_letter_code
_entity_poly.pdbx_strand_id
1 'polypeptide(L)'
;RNWVLGEMVRAGWVPKAEAQAAMQEDLVIQAKPERAKYHDADFFVSEVERRAKSLFADHDAIYTQGYYVKTTLDPRLQTMALQALMNGLELYDRRHGWRGAWGNITVSDTWEQDAQAAFERLPQNARIPAERPNWQIGLITKGGSVRAIDGGTGAIRGDDLAWAQATRGLKNGDLVFVEQESKGTYRLRQVPAVNGALVAVDPYSGRIEAMVGGYSFSLSKFNRATQAQRQPGSSIKPFVYAVALEKDFTPASIVDDSPVSMMGGDGKVWSPENYEHDFLGPQPIRRGIELSRNLMTVHLAQKVGIKPITQKIVNDYGVLDSMPPEMSMVLGAGEVQPYRLATAYSIFVNGGRRVKPHLIDEVQDRDGKVIYRADERQCPAACTDAFDGLESPRLLPQGVQVMDPITAYQMNSFLQGVTIRGTAAAARALGFPIGGKTGTTNEFRSAWFMGFTSDLVVGVYVGFDDNRSLGEHETGAVAALPIWIDFMQHAYAKRPPRDFNVPRDATFAYVRGIQEAFKPGTEPHYTESPDEDGPKPYLDTWKGGGDEAPPIDDEAPPVGRPDDQ
;
A
#
# COMPACT_ATOMS: atom_id res chain seq x y z
N ARG A 1 1.12 21.66 50.10
CA ARG A 1 1.60 23.06 50.22
C ARG A 1 1.31 23.66 51.58
N ASN A 2 0.05 23.97 51.91
CA ASN A 2 -0.28 24.78 53.10
C ASN A 2 0.15 24.14 54.43
N TRP A 3 0.07 22.81 54.55
CA TRP A 3 0.60 22.10 55.72
C TRP A 3 2.12 22.30 55.89
N VAL A 4 2.90 22.16 54.81
CA VAL A 4 4.36 22.34 54.81
C VAL A 4 4.73 23.79 55.16
N LEU A 5 4.05 24.78 54.57
CA LEU A 5 4.25 26.19 54.91
C LEU A 5 3.96 26.48 56.40
N GLY A 6 2.96 25.80 56.99
CA GLY A 6 2.67 25.88 58.43
C GLY A 6 3.79 25.31 59.30
N GLU A 7 4.38 24.18 58.90
CA GLU A 7 5.52 23.60 59.60
C GLU A 7 6.78 24.46 59.48
N MET A 8 7.03 25.07 58.32
CA MET A 8 8.16 25.99 58.13
C MET A 8 8.04 27.24 59.03
N VAL A 9 6.83 27.75 59.27
CA VAL A 9 6.59 28.83 60.24
C VAL A 9 6.87 28.38 61.67
N ARG A 10 6.41 27.17 62.05
CA ARG A 10 6.67 26.60 63.39
C ARG A 10 8.15 26.36 63.65
N ALA A 11 8.89 25.96 62.62
CA ALA A 11 10.34 25.76 62.65
C ALA A 11 11.14 27.07 62.53
N GLY A 12 10.48 28.22 62.31
CA GLY A 12 11.13 29.53 62.18
C GLY A 12 11.86 29.76 60.85
N TRP A 13 11.59 28.97 59.81
CA TRP A 13 12.25 29.07 58.51
C TRP A 13 11.66 30.15 57.61
N VAL A 14 10.42 30.57 57.86
CA VAL A 14 9.75 31.66 57.14
C VAL A 14 8.87 32.45 58.10
N PRO A 15 8.82 33.79 57.98
CA PRO A 15 7.86 34.61 58.70
C PRO A 15 6.41 34.21 58.41
N LYS A 16 5.56 34.29 59.43
CA LYS A 16 4.13 33.94 59.32
C LYS A 16 3.41 34.71 58.20
N ALA A 17 3.74 35.99 58.01
CA ALA A 17 3.13 36.83 56.98
C ALA A 17 3.48 36.34 55.55
N GLU A 18 4.72 35.90 55.34
CA GLU A 18 5.21 35.39 54.07
C GLU A 18 4.59 34.02 53.74
N ALA A 19 4.49 33.13 54.74
CA ALA A 19 3.79 31.86 54.59
C ALA A 19 2.29 32.04 54.30
N GLN A 20 1.63 33.02 54.93
CA GLN A 20 0.22 33.34 54.66
C GLN A 20 0.03 33.89 53.24
N ALA A 21 0.94 34.75 52.75
CA ALA A 21 0.93 35.20 51.37
C ALA A 21 1.08 34.02 50.38
N ALA A 22 2.07 33.15 50.60
CA ALA A 22 2.31 31.97 49.76
C ALA A 22 1.18 30.91 49.80
N MET A 23 0.40 30.84 50.89
CA MET A 23 -0.79 29.98 50.96
C MET A 23 -1.96 30.49 50.12
N GLN A 24 -2.03 31.81 49.89
CA GLN A 24 -3.06 32.49 49.10
C GLN A 24 -2.71 32.57 47.61
N GLU A 25 -1.47 32.29 47.23
CA GLU A 25 -1.09 32.18 45.83
C GLU A 25 -1.76 30.97 45.17
N ASP A 26 -2.25 31.14 43.95
CA ASP A 26 -2.75 30.03 43.15
C ASP A 26 -1.59 29.13 42.71
N LEU A 27 -1.85 27.82 42.63
CA LEU A 27 -0.90 26.90 42.02
C LEU A 27 -0.91 27.12 40.51
N VAL A 28 0.04 27.92 40.01
CA VAL A 28 0.28 28.04 38.58
C VAL A 28 0.98 26.77 38.10
N ILE A 29 0.19 25.81 37.63
CA ILE A 29 0.71 24.59 37.03
C ILE A 29 1.13 24.93 35.61
N GLN A 30 2.41 24.79 35.30
CA GLN A 30 2.87 24.75 33.92
C GLN A 30 2.30 23.50 33.27
N ALA A 31 1.47 23.66 32.23
CA ALA A 31 1.00 22.53 31.46
C ALA A 31 2.21 21.74 30.97
N LYS A 32 2.21 20.42 31.20
CA LYS A 32 3.22 19.54 30.62
C LYS A 32 3.30 19.83 29.11
N PRO A 33 4.50 19.98 28.51
CA PRO A 33 4.62 20.12 27.07
C PRO A 33 3.80 19.02 26.40
N GLU A 34 2.79 19.40 25.60
CA GLU A 34 2.04 18.42 24.84
C GLU A 34 3.00 17.82 23.81
N ARG A 35 3.25 16.52 23.91
CA ARG A 35 3.81 15.76 22.78
C ARG A 35 2.96 16.12 21.57
N ALA A 36 3.60 16.38 20.42
CA ALA A 36 2.87 16.49 19.16
C ALA A 36 1.96 15.26 19.02
N LYS A 37 0.65 15.47 19.18
CA LYS A 37 -0.35 14.42 19.05
C LYS A 37 -0.53 14.17 17.56
N TYR A 38 0.36 13.39 16.98
CA TYR A 38 0.11 12.80 15.68
C TYR A 38 -0.87 11.63 15.89
N HIS A 39 -2.14 11.95 16.20
CA HIS A 39 -3.21 10.95 16.32
C HIS A 39 -3.23 10.01 15.11
N ASP A 40 -2.84 10.53 13.95
CA ASP A 40 -2.84 9.78 12.69
C ASP A 40 -1.61 8.87 12.51
N ALA A 41 -0.62 8.90 13.42
CA ALA A 41 0.67 8.25 13.29
C ALA A 41 0.99 7.23 14.40
N ASP A 42 0.01 6.83 15.22
CA ASP A 42 0.27 5.97 16.38
C ASP A 42 0.95 4.63 16.02
N PHE A 43 0.57 4.01 14.89
CA PHE A 43 1.26 2.80 14.39
C PHE A 43 2.74 3.05 14.08
N PHE A 44 3.03 4.18 13.43
CA PHE A 44 4.39 4.59 13.07
C PHE A 44 5.21 4.90 14.31
N VAL A 45 4.68 5.71 15.23
CA VAL A 45 5.36 6.13 16.46
C VAL A 45 5.63 4.94 17.37
N SER A 46 4.65 4.04 17.53
CA SER A 46 4.81 2.80 18.30
C SER A 46 5.91 1.91 17.71
N GLU A 47 6.00 1.80 16.38
CA GLU A 47 7.05 1.03 15.72
C GLU A 47 8.42 1.70 15.82
N VAL A 48 8.50 3.05 15.74
CA VAL A 48 9.73 3.82 16.02
C VAL A 48 10.21 3.55 17.44
N GLU A 49 9.32 3.65 18.43
CA GLU A 49 9.62 3.40 19.83
C GLU A 49 10.14 1.96 20.02
N ARG A 50 9.48 0.98 19.40
CA ARG A 50 9.91 -0.42 19.43
C ARG A 50 11.31 -0.63 18.85
N ARG A 51 11.63 -0.01 17.71
CA ARG A 51 12.95 -0.15 17.05
C ARG A 51 14.04 0.65 17.75
N ALA A 52 13.72 1.85 18.23
CA ALA A 52 14.66 2.72 18.93
C ALA A 52 15.15 2.07 20.23
N LYS A 53 14.30 1.33 20.96
CA LYS A 53 14.72 0.53 22.12
C LYS A 53 15.89 -0.39 21.81
N SER A 54 15.87 -1.05 20.66
CA SER A 54 16.93 -1.97 20.23
C SER A 54 18.26 -1.29 19.89
N LEU A 55 18.32 0.05 19.87
CA LEU A 55 19.58 0.79 19.69
C LEU A 55 20.37 0.91 20.99
N PHE A 56 19.77 0.59 22.14
CA PHE A 56 20.35 0.80 23.47
C PHE A 56 20.51 -0.51 24.22
N ALA A 57 21.57 -0.64 25.03
CA ALA A 57 21.74 -1.79 25.91
C ALA A 57 20.69 -1.81 27.04
N ASP A 58 20.37 -0.64 27.58
CA ASP A 58 19.23 -0.44 28.47
C ASP A 58 18.06 0.12 27.64
N HIS A 59 17.03 -0.71 27.42
CA HIS A 59 15.86 -0.33 26.64
C HIS A 59 15.06 0.83 27.27
N ASP A 60 15.16 1.05 28.59
CA ASP A 60 14.46 2.13 29.28
C ASP A 60 15.19 3.47 29.19
N ALA A 61 16.43 3.47 28.68
CA ALA A 61 17.20 4.67 28.42
C ALA A 61 16.46 5.64 27.48
N ILE A 62 15.67 5.11 26.54
CA ILE A 62 14.84 5.91 25.63
C ILE A 62 13.85 6.83 26.36
N TYR A 63 13.38 6.43 27.54
CA TYR A 63 12.40 7.19 28.32
C TYR A 63 13.02 8.07 29.39
N THR A 64 14.22 7.73 29.85
CA THR A 64 14.83 8.33 31.05
C THR A 64 15.99 9.27 30.71
N GLN A 65 16.64 9.10 29.56
CA GLN A 65 17.87 9.83 29.25
C GLN A 65 17.70 11.08 28.39
N GLY A 66 16.48 11.34 27.88
CA GLY A 66 16.15 12.57 27.16
C GLY A 66 16.63 12.59 25.70
N TYR A 67 16.60 11.43 25.02
CA TYR A 67 16.99 11.34 23.60
C TYR A 67 16.03 12.11 22.68
N TYR A 68 16.61 12.75 21.66
CA TYR A 68 15.89 13.30 20.52
C TYR A 68 15.92 12.31 19.36
N VAL A 69 14.75 11.91 18.87
CA VAL A 69 14.61 10.95 17.76
C VAL A 69 14.01 11.66 16.55
N LYS A 70 14.80 11.81 15.49
CA LYS A 70 14.33 12.30 14.19
C LYS A 70 13.85 11.13 13.36
N THR A 71 12.61 11.19 12.87
CA THR A 71 11.98 10.10 12.12
C THR A 71 11.80 10.43 10.65
N THR A 72 11.43 9.42 9.87
CA THR A 72 11.18 9.53 8.42
C THR A 72 9.80 10.05 8.04
N LEU A 73 8.91 10.22 9.02
CA LEU A 73 7.49 10.52 8.84
C LEU A 73 7.27 11.80 8.01
N ASP A 74 6.52 11.72 6.90
CA ASP A 74 5.84 12.89 6.30
C ASP A 74 4.43 12.95 6.90
N PRO A 75 4.11 13.92 7.77
CA PRO A 75 2.80 14.00 8.43
C PRO A 75 1.63 14.10 7.44
N ARG A 76 1.82 14.70 6.26
CA ARG A 76 0.74 14.83 5.27
C ARG A 76 0.45 13.50 4.62
N LEU A 77 1.49 12.78 4.19
CA LEU A 77 1.33 11.43 3.64
C LEU A 77 0.75 10.48 4.69
N GLN A 78 1.14 10.62 5.95
CA GLN A 78 0.60 9.81 7.03
C GLN A 78 -0.92 9.99 7.20
N THR A 79 -1.41 11.23 7.28
CA THR A 79 -2.86 11.49 7.37
C THR A 79 -3.60 10.95 6.14
N MET A 80 -3.06 11.17 4.94
CA MET A 80 -3.66 10.64 3.69
C MET A 80 -3.71 9.12 3.69
N ALA A 81 -2.65 8.46 4.15
CA ALA A 81 -2.56 7.00 4.25
C ALA A 81 -3.61 6.44 5.21
N LEU A 82 -3.78 7.07 6.37
CA LEU A 82 -4.76 6.65 7.36
C LEU A 82 -6.18 6.78 6.80
N GLN A 83 -6.51 7.94 6.23
CA GLN A 83 -7.85 8.18 5.68
C GLN A 83 -8.15 7.22 4.52
N ALA A 84 -7.22 7.03 3.59
CA ALA A 84 -7.42 6.13 2.45
C ALA A 84 -7.64 4.68 2.90
N LEU A 85 -6.84 4.19 3.85
CA LEU A 85 -7.01 2.83 4.37
C LEU A 85 -8.36 2.68 5.08
N MET A 86 -8.71 3.61 5.99
CA MET A 86 -9.98 3.53 6.71
C MET A 86 -11.18 3.59 5.76
N ASN A 87 -11.18 4.54 4.83
CA ASN A 87 -12.25 4.71 3.85
C ASN A 87 -12.42 3.45 2.99
N GLY A 88 -11.34 2.86 2.49
CA GLY A 88 -11.44 1.67 1.67
C GLY A 88 -11.87 0.41 2.44
N LEU A 89 -11.46 0.27 3.70
CA LEU A 89 -11.94 -0.82 4.57
C LEU A 89 -13.43 -0.64 4.92
N GLU A 90 -13.89 0.59 5.15
CA GLU A 90 -15.32 0.90 5.31
C GLU A 90 -16.13 0.62 4.04
N LEU A 91 -15.59 0.92 2.86
CA LEU A 91 -16.22 0.61 1.58
C LEU A 91 -16.30 -0.90 1.33
N TYR A 92 -15.25 -1.65 1.67
CA TYR A 92 -15.29 -3.12 1.71
C TYR A 92 -16.38 -3.61 2.63
N ASP A 93 -16.41 -3.08 3.84
CA ASP A 93 -17.33 -3.56 4.84
C ASP A 93 -18.79 -3.33 4.43
N ARG A 94 -19.05 -2.16 3.83
CA ARG A 94 -20.37 -1.78 3.33
C ARG A 94 -20.87 -2.73 2.23
N ARG A 95 -20.04 -3.11 1.27
CA ARG A 95 -20.46 -4.04 0.20
C ARG A 95 -20.66 -5.49 0.66
N HIS A 96 -20.16 -5.84 1.85
CA HIS A 96 -20.39 -7.14 2.51
C HIS A 96 -21.58 -7.14 3.47
N GLY A 97 -22.36 -6.06 3.49
CA GLY A 97 -23.64 -6.00 4.19
C GLY A 97 -23.54 -5.58 5.66
N TRP A 98 -24.69 -5.14 6.18
CA TRP A 98 -24.87 -4.79 7.57
C TRP A 98 -24.90 -6.03 8.46
N ARG A 99 -24.14 -6.02 9.56
CA ARG A 99 -23.98 -7.12 10.51
C ARG A 99 -24.94 -7.07 11.70
N GLY A 100 -25.74 -6.01 11.81
CA GLY A 100 -26.68 -5.82 12.90
C GLY A 100 -26.20 -4.77 13.91
N ALA A 101 -27.14 -4.32 14.73
CA ALA A 101 -26.88 -3.41 15.84
C ALA A 101 -25.92 -4.06 16.85
N TRP A 102 -25.06 -3.24 17.47
CA TRP A 102 -24.10 -3.73 18.46
C TRP A 102 -24.72 -3.92 19.85
N GLY A 103 -25.96 -3.46 20.03
CA GLY A 103 -26.76 -3.68 21.23
C GLY A 103 -28.24 -3.40 20.96
N ASN A 104 -29.09 -3.74 21.93
CA ASN A 104 -30.50 -3.37 21.93
C ASN A 104 -30.93 -3.06 23.36
N ILE A 105 -31.66 -1.97 23.54
CA ILE A 105 -32.18 -1.53 24.85
C ILE A 105 -33.67 -1.20 24.77
N THR A 106 -34.33 -1.21 25.92
CA THR A 106 -35.67 -0.67 26.03
C THR A 106 -35.61 0.85 25.89
N VAL A 107 -36.36 1.41 24.94
CA VAL A 107 -36.41 2.87 24.72
C VAL A 107 -37.04 3.55 25.93
N SER A 108 -36.32 4.49 26.52
CA SER A 108 -36.74 5.29 27.68
C SER A 108 -36.30 6.76 27.52
N ASP A 109 -36.69 7.62 28.46
CA ASP A 109 -36.23 9.01 28.51
C ASP A 109 -34.78 9.15 28.99
N THR A 110 -34.23 8.10 29.61
CA THR A 110 -32.85 8.05 30.13
C THR A 110 -31.96 7.08 29.34
N TRP A 111 -32.33 6.79 28.09
CA TRP A 111 -31.67 5.79 27.26
C TRP A 111 -30.17 6.06 27.07
N GLU A 112 -29.74 7.32 27.14
CA GLU A 112 -28.34 7.74 27.00
C GLU A 112 -27.45 7.06 28.05
N GLN A 113 -27.96 6.91 29.28
CA GLN A 113 -27.23 6.25 30.37
C GLN A 113 -27.12 4.74 30.12
N ASP A 114 -28.20 4.12 29.69
CA ASP A 114 -28.24 2.68 29.35
C ASP A 114 -27.33 2.37 28.16
N ALA A 115 -27.35 3.22 27.14
CA ALA A 115 -26.53 3.08 25.95
C ALA A 115 -25.04 3.31 26.24
N GLN A 116 -24.70 4.28 27.09
CA GLN A 116 -23.33 4.51 27.55
C GLN A 116 -22.82 3.30 28.35
N ALA A 117 -23.62 2.78 29.29
CA ALA A 117 -23.27 1.59 30.06
C ALA A 117 -23.12 0.34 29.16
N ALA A 118 -23.93 0.20 28.10
CA ALA A 118 -23.78 -0.85 27.10
C ALA A 118 -22.50 -0.69 26.27
N PHE A 119 -22.19 0.53 25.84
CA PHE A 119 -20.97 0.84 25.07
C PHE A 119 -19.69 0.54 25.87
N GLU A 120 -19.67 0.85 27.17
CA GLU A 120 -18.54 0.57 28.05
C GLU A 120 -18.25 -0.93 28.22
N ARG A 121 -19.26 -1.78 28.01
CA ARG A 121 -19.13 -3.25 28.01
C ARG A 121 -18.68 -3.82 26.67
N LEU A 122 -18.70 -3.04 25.58
CA LEU A 122 -18.22 -3.52 24.28
C LEU A 122 -16.73 -3.86 24.37
N PRO A 123 -16.29 -4.94 23.71
CA PRO A 123 -14.87 -5.22 23.57
C PRO A 123 -14.20 -4.07 22.81
N GLN A 124 -12.93 -3.80 23.13
CA GLN A 124 -12.20 -2.65 22.59
C GLN A 124 -12.25 -2.56 21.06
N ASN A 125 -12.18 -3.68 20.36
CA ASN A 125 -12.19 -3.77 18.90
C ASN A 125 -13.57 -3.53 18.24
N ALA A 126 -14.64 -3.39 19.03
CA ALA A 126 -15.99 -3.12 18.55
C ALA A 126 -16.48 -1.70 18.91
N ARG A 127 -15.62 -0.87 19.51
CA ARG A 127 -15.93 0.51 19.90
C ARG A 127 -15.76 1.47 18.72
N ILE A 128 -16.18 2.72 18.93
CA ILE A 128 -15.92 3.81 17.99
C ILE A 128 -14.40 4.04 17.92
N PRO A 129 -13.80 4.01 16.71
CA PRO A 129 -12.37 4.31 16.55
C PRO A 129 -12.11 5.79 16.86
N ALA A 130 -11.02 6.08 17.59
CA ALA A 130 -10.62 7.44 17.94
C ALA A 130 -10.39 8.34 16.70
N GLU A 131 -10.03 7.73 15.57
CA GLU A 131 -9.80 8.35 14.27
C GLU A 131 -11.11 8.73 13.54
N ARG A 132 -12.28 8.41 14.12
CA ARG A 132 -13.62 8.84 13.69
C ARG A 132 -14.36 9.58 14.82
N PRO A 133 -13.91 10.79 15.20
CA PRO A 133 -14.50 11.53 16.32
C PRO A 133 -15.95 11.97 16.07
N ASN A 134 -16.39 12.02 14.81
CA ASN A 134 -17.76 12.39 14.43
C ASN A 134 -18.75 11.23 14.56
N TRP A 135 -18.25 10.00 14.77
CA TRP A 135 -19.12 8.86 15.02
C TRP A 135 -19.58 8.91 16.47
N GLN A 136 -20.86 8.59 16.67
CA GLN A 136 -21.48 8.60 17.98
C GLN A 136 -22.51 7.48 18.12
N ILE A 137 -22.95 7.25 19.34
CA ILE A 137 -24.00 6.28 19.66
C ILE A 137 -25.33 6.83 19.16
N GLY A 138 -26.06 6.01 18.40
CA GLY A 138 -27.41 6.29 17.96
C GLY A 138 -28.39 5.20 18.42
N LEU A 139 -29.54 5.62 18.94
CA LEU A 139 -30.66 4.75 19.27
C LEU A 139 -31.70 4.80 18.16
N ILE A 140 -32.02 3.64 17.58
CA ILE A 140 -33.09 3.51 16.60
C ILE A 140 -34.46 3.54 17.29
N THR A 141 -35.33 4.43 16.82
CA THR A 141 -36.73 4.52 17.26
C THR A 141 -37.69 4.04 16.17
N LYS A 142 -38.96 3.85 16.53
CA LYS A 142 -40.02 3.49 15.56
C LYS A 142 -40.00 4.43 14.34
N GLY A 143 -40.14 3.84 13.15
CA GLY A 143 -40.11 4.57 11.87
C GLY A 143 -38.73 4.75 11.25
N GLY A 144 -37.67 4.12 11.79
CA GLY A 144 -36.30 4.23 11.23
C GLY A 144 -35.62 5.57 11.54
N SER A 145 -36.16 6.33 12.50
CA SER A 145 -35.53 7.53 13.04
C SER A 145 -34.46 7.16 14.07
N VAL A 146 -33.54 8.09 14.33
CA VAL A 146 -32.44 7.93 15.28
C VAL A 146 -32.44 9.08 16.29
N ARG A 147 -32.17 8.74 17.56
CA ARG A 147 -31.76 9.67 18.62
C ARG A 147 -30.26 9.49 18.85
N ALA A 148 -29.48 10.52 18.62
CA ALA A 148 -28.04 10.53 18.85
C ALA A 148 -27.74 10.92 20.31
N ILE A 149 -26.61 10.42 20.84
CA ILE A 149 -26.25 10.61 22.25
C ILE A 149 -25.92 12.07 22.61
N ASP A 150 -25.61 12.91 21.61
CA ASP A 150 -25.47 14.37 21.75
C ASP A 150 -26.82 15.10 21.90
N GLY A 151 -27.94 14.38 21.90
CA GLY A 151 -29.30 14.92 21.96
C GLY A 151 -29.91 15.22 20.59
N GLY A 152 -29.16 15.04 19.51
CA GLY A 152 -29.65 15.21 18.14
C GLY A 152 -30.70 14.17 17.76
N THR A 153 -31.65 14.54 16.90
CA THR A 153 -32.67 13.63 16.37
C THR A 153 -32.78 13.78 14.85
N GLY A 154 -33.14 12.69 14.17
CA GLY A 154 -33.25 12.70 12.71
C GLY A 154 -33.57 11.34 12.10
N ALA A 155 -33.42 11.24 10.79
CA ALA A 155 -33.60 10.00 10.03
C ALA A 155 -32.25 9.43 9.57
N ILE A 156 -32.17 8.10 9.46
CA ILE A 156 -31.06 7.44 8.76
C ILE A 156 -31.21 7.70 7.25
N ARG A 157 -30.12 8.02 6.56
CA ARG A 157 -30.11 8.23 5.10
C ARG A 157 -30.71 7.02 4.38
N GLY A 158 -31.52 7.26 3.34
CA GLY A 158 -32.28 6.22 2.64
C GLY A 158 -31.44 5.02 2.19
N ASP A 159 -30.28 5.26 1.58
CA ASP A 159 -29.38 4.20 1.11
C ASP A 159 -28.78 3.38 2.27
N ASP A 160 -28.57 3.99 3.44
CA ASP A 160 -28.05 3.32 4.62
C ASP A 160 -29.14 2.46 5.28
N LEU A 161 -30.38 2.95 5.27
CA LEU A 161 -31.54 2.18 5.72
C LEU A 161 -31.79 0.98 4.79
N ALA A 162 -31.77 1.18 3.47
CA ALA A 162 -31.92 0.12 2.49
C ALA A 162 -30.80 -0.94 2.64
N TRP A 163 -29.56 -0.50 2.84
CA TRP A 163 -28.42 -1.36 3.11
C TRP A 163 -28.62 -2.21 4.38
N ALA A 164 -29.10 -1.62 5.47
CA ALA A 164 -29.39 -2.37 6.69
C ALA A 164 -30.55 -3.35 6.53
N GLN A 165 -31.61 -2.97 5.80
CA GLN A 165 -32.80 -3.80 5.55
C GLN A 165 -32.54 -4.97 4.60
N ALA A 166 -31.57 -4.85 3.70
CA ALA A 166 -31.19 -5.93 2.80
C ALA A 166 -30.63 -7.17 3.54
N THR A 167 -30.22 -7.03 4.80
CA THR A 167 -29.64 -8.13 5.59
C THR A 167 -30.39 -8.40 6.89
N ARG A 168 -30.07 -7.67 7.97
CA ARG A 168 -30.55 -7.93 9.34
C ARG A 168 -31.68 -6.99 9.77
N GLY A 169 -31.87 -5.89 9.05
CA GLY A 169 -32.79 -4.82 9.40
C GLY A 169 -32.34 -3.98 10.60
N LEU A 170 -33.15 -2.98 10.90
CA LEU A 170 -33.06 -2.16 12.10
C LEU A 170 -34.37 -2.30 12.90
N LYS A 171 -34.26 -2.41 14.23
CA LYS A 171 -35.38 -2.58 15.15
C LYS A 171 -35.43 -1.42 16.14
N ASN A 172 -36.61 -1.15 16.67
CA ASN A 172 -36.77 -0.18 17.75
C ASN A 172 -35.97 -0.63 18.98
N GLY A 173 -35.17 0.27 19.55
CA GLY A 173 -34.26 -0.03 20.65
C GLY A 173 -32.84 -0.38 20.22
N ASP A 174 -32.58 -0.56 18.93
CA ASP A 174 -31.24 -0.91 18.44
C ASP A 174 -30.24 0.22 18.70
N LEU A 175 -29.08 -0.16 19.21
CA LEU A 175 -27.93 0.72 19.39
C LEU A 175 -26.95 0.53 18.22
N VAL A 176 -26.69 1.63 17.53
CA VAL A 176 -25.88 1.68 16.31
C VAL A 176 -24.84 2.79 16.40
N PHE A 177 -23.85 2.77 15.51
CA PHE A 177 -22.99 3.93 15.31
C PHE A 177 -23.57 4.80 14.21
N VAL A 178 -23.61 6.10 14.43
CA VAL A 178 -24.08 7.08 13.46
C VAL A 178 -23.14 8.26 13.37
N GLU A 179 -23.16 8.92 12.22
CA GLU A 179 -22.50 10.20 11.99
C GLU A 179 -23.52 11.18 11.43
N GLN A 180 -23.53 12.41 11.93
CA GLN A 180 -24.42 13.44 11.42
C GLN A 180 -23.89 13.95 10.07
N GLU A 181 -24.70 13.81 9.01
CA GLU A 181 -24.35 14.34 7.67
C GLU A 181 -24.89 15.76 7.49
N SER A 182 -26.12 15.99 7.93
CA SER A 182 -26.77 17.31 7.95
C SER A 182 -27.78 17.38 9.09
N LYS A 183 -28.32 18.56 9.37
CA LYS A 183 -29.38 18.71 10.39
C LYS A 183 -30.55 17.77 10.09
N GLY A 184 -30.84 16.86 11.02
CA GLY A 184 -31.92 15.87 10.88
C GLY A 184 -31.60 14.64 10.03
N THR A 185 -30.37 14.49 9.50
CA THR A 185 -29.96 13.35 8.67
C THR A 185 -28.69 12.71 9.20
N TYR A 186 -28.71 11.40 9.38
CA TYR A 186 -27.60 10.61 9.90
C TYR A 186 -27.19 9.50 8.94
N ARG A 187 -25.89 9.22 8.91
CA ARG A 187 -25.32 8.05 8.25
C ARG A 187 -25.20 6.91 9.23
N LEU A 188 -25.58 5.71 8.81
CA LEU A 188 -25.33 4.49 9.57
C LEU A 188 -23.87 4.08 9.37
N ARG A 189 -23.17 3.82 10.48
CA ARG A 189 -21.76 3.47 10.50
C ARG A 189 -21.55 2.09 11.11
N GLN A 190 -20.53 1.40 10.62
CA GLN A 190 -20.17 0.05 11.05
C GLN A 190 -18.65 -0.06 11.10
N VAL A 191 -18.11 -0.54 12.21
CA VAL A 191 -16.67 -0.81 12.34
C VAL A 191 -16.34 -2.00 11.44
N PRO A 192 -15.41 -1.86 10.47
CA PRO A 192 -15.04 -2.95 9.58
C PRO A 192 -14.55 -4.18 10.31
N ALA A 193 -15.03 -5.36 9.89
CA ALA A 193 -14.48 -6.63 10.37
C ALA A 193 -13.18 -6.99 9.65
N VAL A 194 -13.02 -6.52 8.40
CA VAL A 194 -11.79 -6.65 7.62
C VAL A 194 -10.72 -5.69 8.14
N ASN A 195 -9.46 -6.01 7.89
CA ASN A 195 -8.36 -5.13 8.24
C ASN A 195 -7.38 -4.96 7.06
N GLY A 196 -6.32 -4.20 7.28
CA GLY A 196 -5.33 -3.96 6.24
C GLY A 196 -4.08 -3.25 6.75
N ALA A 197 -3.21 -2.87 5.81
CA ALA A 197 -2.04 -2.05 6.07
C ALA A 197 -1.72 -1.20 4.84
N LEU A 198 -1.15 -0.02 5.06
CA LEU A 198 -0.60 0.85 4.02
C LEU A 198 0.79 1.31 4.43
N VAL A 199 1.76 1.19 3.53
CA VAL A 199 3.13 1.65 3.73
C VAL A 199 3.58 2.46 2.52
N ALA A 200 4.08 3.67 2.75
CA ALA A 200 4.69 4.52 1.73
C ALA A 200 6.21 4.62 1.97
N VAL A 201 6.99 4.47 0.92
CA VAL A 201 8.45 4.34 0.95
C VAL A 201 9.08 5.26 -0.09
N ASP A 202 10.09 6.03 0.30
CA ASP A 202 10.99 6.68 -0.65
C ASP A 202 11.90 5.61 -1.29
N PRO A 203 11.79 5.37 -2.60
CA PRO A 203 12.53 4.30 -3.26
C PRO A 203 14.05 4.49 -3.27
N TYR A 204 14.54 5.72 -3.14
CA TYR A 204 15.97 6.02 -3.25
C TYR A 204 16.70 5.87 -1.93
N SER A 205 16.01 6.08 -0.82
CA SER A 205 16.61 6.03 0.52
C SER A 205 16.12 4.87 1.39
N GLY A 206 14.94 4.32 1.11
CA GLY A 206 14.27 3.37 2.00
C GLY A 206 13.64 4.01 3.23
N ARG A 207 13.49 5.35 3.25
CA ARG A 207 12.70 6.03 4.28
C ARG A 207 11.26 5.58 4.19
N ILE A 208 10.69 5.13 5.30
CA ILE A 208 9.25 4.88 5.38
C ILE A 208 8.57 6.22 5.67
N GLU A 209 7.92 6.82 4.69
CA GLU A 209 7.33 8.16 4.83
C GLU A 209 5.95 8.13 5.50
N ALA A 210 5.22 7.02 5.34
CA ALA A 210 3.96 6.77 6.03
C ALA A 210 3.78 5.27 6.36
N MET A 211 3.19 4.97 7.50
CA MET A 211 2.86 3.60 7.93
C MET A 211 1.55 3.56 8.70
N VAL A 212 0.61 2.76 8.21
CA VAL A 212 -0.66 2.46 8.87
C VAL A 212 -0.80 0.96 9.00
N GLY A 213 -0.88 0.47 10.25
CA GLY A 213 -0.86 -0.95 10.59
C GLY A 213 -2.23 -1.60 10.75
N GLY A 214 -3.32 -0.86 10.53
CA GLY A 214 -4.68 -1.37 10.64
C GLY A 214 -5.73 -0.28 10.54
N TYR A 215 -7.01 -0.69 10.59
CA TYR A 215 -8.15 0.22 10.53
C TYR A 215 -8.12 1.31 11.62
N SER A 216 -7.74 0.97 12.85
CA SER A 216 -7.62 1.93 13.95
C SER A 216 -6.66 1.41 15.00
N PHE A 217 -5.77 2.28 15.47
CA PHE A 217 -4.82 1.96 16.53
C PHE A 217 -5.52 1.82 17.88
N SER A 218 -6.56 2.64 18.10
CA SER A 218 -7.38 2.62 19.32
C SER A 218 -8.17 1.33 19.50
N LEU A 219 -8.54 0.67 18.39
CA LEU A 219 -9.24 -0.62 18.37
C LEU A 219 -8.27 -1.81 18.42
N SER A 220 -7.12 -1.71 17.76
CA SER A 220 -6.07 -2.74 17.75
C SER A 220 -4.68 -2.14 17.54
N LYS A 221 -3.79 -2.38 18.50
CA LYS A 221 -2.39 -1.93 18.42
C LYS A 221 -1.48 -2.83 17.58
N PHE A 222 -2.02 -3.95 17.06
CA PHE A 222 -1.25 -4.89 16.24
C PHE A 222 -0.92 -4.24 14.88
N ASN A 223 0.39 -4.09 14.60
CA ASN A 223 0.84 -3.39 13.40
C ASN A 223 1.01 -4.38 12.24
N ARG A 224 -0.04 -4.52 11.41
CA ARG A 224 -0.03 -5.44 10.26
C ARG A 224 1.01 -5.07 9.22
N ALA A 225 1.45 -3.82 9.15
CA ALA A 225 2.49 -3.42 8.21
C ALA A 225 3.82 -4.12 8.50
N THR A 226 4.15 -4.34 9.79
CA THR A 226 5.45 -4.87 10.23
C THR A 226 5.39 -6.23 10.91
N GLN A 227 4.22 -6.68 11.38
CA GLN A 227 4.09 -7.88 12.20
C GLN A 227 3.28 -8.98 11.52
N ALA A 228 2.35 -8.64 10.61
CA ALA A 228 1.55 -9.64 9.90
C ALA A 228 2.38 -10.30 8.80
N GLN A 229 2.46 -11.63 8.85
CA GLN A 229 3.00 -12.46 7.77
C GLN A 229 1.84 -12.93 6.92
N ARG A 230 1.84 -12.56 5.63
CA ARG A 230 0.73 -12.82 4.72
C ARG A 230 1.24 -13.19 3.34
N GLN A 231 0.54 -14.11 2.68
CA GLN A 231 0.87 -14.51 1.32
C GLN A 231 0.64 -13.33 0.35
N PRO A 232 1.66 -12.90 -0.43
CA PRO A 232 1.53 -11.78 -1.37
C PRO A 232 0.86 -12.18 -2.68
N GLY A 233 0.71 -13.49 -2.93
CA GLY A 233 0.20 -14.02 -4.19
C GLY A 233 0.96 -13.47 -5.39
N SER A 234 0.22 -13.03 -6.41
CA SER A 234 0.79 -12.50 -7.64
C SER A 234 1.71 -11.26 -7.49
N SER A 235 1.73 -10.59 -6.34
CA SER A 235 2.66 -9.48 -6.08
C SER A 235 4.12 -9.93 -5.94
N ILE A 236 4.42 -11.24 -5.86
CA ILE A 236 5.82 -11.73 -5.92
C ILE A 236 6.36 -11.87 -7.35
N LYS A 237 5.47 -12.03 -8.35
CA LYS A 237 5.84 -12.35 -9.73
C LYS A 237 6.83 -11.37 -10.35
N PRO A 238 6.79 -10.05 -10.09
CA PRO A 238 7.77 -9.13 -10.68
C PRO A 238 9.22 -9.52 -10.36
N PHE A 239 9.49 -10.02 -9.16
CA PHE A 239 10.83 -10.48 -8.80
C PHE A 239 11.23 -11.75 -9.56
N VAL A 240 10.29 -12.67 -9.80
CA VAL A 240 10.52 -13.90 -10.60
C VAL A 240 10.89 -13.53 -12.04
N TYR A 241 10.12 -12.61 -12.64
CA TYR A 241 10.36 -12.12 -14.00
C TYR A 241 11.69 -11.35 -14.08
N ALA A 242 12.02 -10.57 -13.05
CA ALA A 242 13.31 -9.90 -12.98
C ALA A 242 14.49 -10.89 -12.95
N VAL A 243 14.39 -12.00 -12.22
CA VAL A 243 15.43 -13.05 -12.25
C VAL A 243 15.56 -13.63 -13.66
N ALA A 244 14.46 -13.82 -14.39
CA ALA A 244 14.50 -14.32 -15.76
C ALA A 244 15.21 -13.35 -16.72
N LEU A 245 14.92 -12.05 -16.64
CA LEU A 245 15.54 -11.00 -17.45
C LEU A 245 17.03 -10.75 -17.08
N GLU A 246 17.44 -11.11 -15.87
CA GLU A 246 18.86 -11.17 -15.48
C GLU A 246 19.59 -12.41 -16.04
N LYS A 247 18.84 -13.36 -16.60
CA LYS A 247 19.35 -14.54 -17.30
C LYS A 247 19.13 -14.36 -18.80
N ASP A 248 18.76 -15.42 -19.50
CA ASP A 248 18.72 -15.46 -20.96
C ASP A 248 17.38 -15.00 -21.55
N PHE A 249 16.53 -14.32 -20.77
CA PHE A 249 15.26 -13.78 -21.25
C PHE A 249 15.40 -12.29 -21.59
N THR A 250 14.68 -11.87 -22.62
CA THR A 250 14.56 -10.48 -23.06
C THR A 250 13.08 -10.10 -23.16
N PRO A 251 12.74 -8.81 -23.29
CA PRO A 251 11.35 -8.41 -23.54
C PRO A 251 10.72 -9.02 -24.80
N ALA A 252 11.53 -9.47 -25.76
CA ALA A 252 11.07 -10.17 -26.96
C ALA A 252 10.85 -11.68 -26.75
N SER A 253 11.27 -12.25 -25.61
CA SER A 253 11.12 -13.68 -25.33
C SER A 253 9.65 -14.09 -25.29
N ILE A 254 9.35 -15.23 -25.91
CA ILE A 254 8.03 -15.86 -25.89
C ILE A 254 7.99 -16.92 -24.79
N VAL A 255 6.95 -16.86 -23.95
CA VAL A 255 6.69 -17.80 -22.86
C VAL A 255 5.31 -18.40 -23.10
N ASP A 256 5.19 -19.70 -22.90
CA ASP A 256 3.94 -20.42 -23.14
C ASP A 256 2.97 -20.26 -21.97
N ASP A 257 1.69 -20.09 -22.29
CA ASP A 257 0.57 -20.03 -21.35
C ASP A 257 -0.32 -21.26 -21.56
N SER A 258 0.26 -22.44 -21.35
CA SER A 258 -0.38 -23.74 -21.52
C SER A 258 -0.41 -24.54 -20.21
N PRO A 259 -1.31 -25.53 -20.08
CA PRO A 259 -1.41 -26.37 -18.89
C PRO A 259 -0.05 -26.96 -18.47
N VAL A 260 0.23 -26.95 -17.18
CA VAL A 260 1.41 -27.60 -16.60
C VAL A 260 1.02 -28.38 -15.37
N SER A 261 1.52 -29.60 -15.25
CA SER A 261 1.33 -30.46 -14.09
C SER A 261 2.67 -31.03 -13.66
N MET A 262 2.91 -31.08 -12.36
CA MET A 262 4.15 -31.63 -11.82
C MET A 262 3.90 -32.34 -10.49
N MET A 263 4.76 -33.29 -10.15
CA MET A 263 4.68 -33.96 -8.85
C MET A 263 5.15 -33.02 -7.74
N GLY A 264 4.30 -32.76 -6.76
CA GLY A 264 4.62 -32.03 -5.55
C GLY A 264 5.54 -32.84 -4.62
N GLY A 265 6.18 -32.14 -3.67
CA GLY A 265 7.04 -32.78 -2.66
C GLY A 265 6.29 -33.74 -1.73
N ASP A 266 4.97 -33.62 -1.66
CA ASP A 266 4.05 -34.49 -0.92
C ASP A 266 3.58 -35.71 -1.73
N GLY A 267 4.07 -35.88 -2.97
CA GLY A 267 3.70 -36.97 -3.87
C GLY A 267 2.33 -36.78 -4.55
N LYS A 268 1.69 -35.61 -4.42
CA LYS A 268 0.47 -35.26 -5.14
C LYS A 268 0.80 -34.47 -6.40
N VAL A 269 0.00 -34.66 -7.44
CA VAL A 269 0.12 -33.84 -8.66
C VAL A 269 -0.36 -32.42 -8.34
N TRP A 270 0.50 -31.44 -8.57
CA TRP A 270 0.18 -30.02 -8.52
C TRP A 270 -0.02 -29.50 -9.94
N SER A 271 -1.24 -29.01 -10.21
CA SER A 271 -1.65 -28.44 -11.49
C SER A 271 -2.14 -27.01 -11.23
N PRO A 272 -1.28 -25.99 -11.30
CA PRO A 272 -1.72 -24.61 -11.15
C PRO A 272 -2.62 -24.19 -12.32
N GLU A 273 -3.53 -23.26 -12.06
CA GLU A 273 -4.43 -22.70 -13.07
C GLU A 273 -4.33 -21.18 -13.14
N ASN A 274 -4.69 -20.61 -14.29
CA ASN A 274 -4.88 -19.17 -14.43
C ASN A 274 -6.19 -18.73 -13.77
N TYR A 275 -6.23 -17.49 -13.27
CA TYR A 275 -7.44 -16.93 -12.65
C TYR A 275 -8.65 -16.90 -13.61
N GLU A 276 -8.41 -16.64 -14.89
CA GLU A 276 -9.46 -16.60 -15.94
C GLU A 276 -9.86 -17.99 -16.46
N HIS A 277 -9.21 -19.07 -15.98
CA HIS A 277 -9.43 -20.45 -16.42
C HIS A 277 -9.31 -20.68 -17.95
N ASP A 278 -8.52 -19.85 -18.64
CA ASP A 278 -8.23 -19.94 -20.07
C ASP A 278 -6.72 -20.09 -20.37
N PHE A 279 -6.37 -20.19 -21.65
CA PHE A 279 -5.00 -20.32 -22.16
C PHE A 279 -4.77 -19.36 -23.33
N LEU A 280 -3.69 -18.58 -23.27
CA LEU A 280 -3.31 -17.66 -24.34
C LEU A 280 -2.27 -18.25 -25.30
N GLY A 281 -1.76 -19.46 -25.01
CA GLY A 281 -0.67 -20.07 -25.75
C GLY A 281 0.62 -19.23 -25.69
N PRO A 282 1.47 -19.28 -26.73
CA PRO A 282 2.73 -18.55 -26.75
C PRO A 282 2.55 -17.02 -26.76
N GLN A 283 2.99 -16.34 -25.70
CA GLN A 283 2.85 -14.89 -25.53
C GLN A 283 4.20 -14.22 -25.19
N PRO A 284 4.38 -12.92 -25.54
CA PRO A 284 5.54 -12.17 -25.07
C PRO A 284 5.61 -12.16 -23.55
N ILE A 285 6.81 -12.24 -22.98
CA ILE A 285 7.02 -12.31 -21.53
C ILE A 285 6.29 -11.18 -20.77
N ARG A 286 6.26 -9.96 -21.31
CA ARG A 286 5.49 -8.82 -20.77
C ARG A 286 4.03 -9.20 -20.49
N ARG A 287 3.37 -9.92 -21.39
CA ARG A 287 1.95 -10.22 -21.27
C ARG A 287 1.65 -11.08 -20.04
N GLY A 288 2.60 -11.94 -19.67
CA GLY A 288 2.51 -12.78 -18.47
C GLY A 288 2.40 -11.97 -17.17
N ILE A 289 3.13 -10.86 -17.06
CA ILE A 289 3.05 -10.01 -15.86
C ILE A 289 1.87 -9.02 -15.92
N GLU A 290 1.56 -8.46 -17.10
CA GLU A 290 0.42 -7.56 -17.31
C GLU A 290 -0.91 -8.21 -16.96
N LEU A 291 -1.12 -9.44 -17.42
CA LEU A 291 -2.32 -10.24 -17.13
C LEU A 291 -2.16 -11.17 -15.93
N SER A 292 -1.01 -11.13 -15.27
CA SER A 292 -0.74 -11.95 -14.08
C SER A 292 -0.93 -13.46 -14.32
N ARG A 293 -0.54 -13.98 -15.49
CA ARG A 293 -0.72 -15.40 -15.86
C ARG A 293 0.11 -16.31 -14.95
N ASN A 294 -0.54 -17.27 -14.30
CA ASN A 294 0.11 -18.23 -13.41
C ASN A 294 0.97 -19.22 -14.21
N LEU A 295 0.42 -19.75 -15.31
CA LEU A 295 1.10 -20.77 -16.11
C LEU A 295 2.38 -20.23 -16.74
N MET A 296 2.35 -19.03 -17.35
CA MET A 296 3.57 -18.38 -17.86
C MET A 296 4.63 -18.19 -16.76
N THR A 297 4.23 -17.86 -15.53
CA THR A 297 5.16 -17.67 -14.42
C THR A 297 5.82 -19.00 -14.01
N VAL A 298 5.07 -20.09 -14.03
CA VAL A 298 5.58 -21.43 -13.73
C VAL A 298 6.51 -21.93 -14.84
N HIS A 299 6.12 -21.79 -16.11
CA HIS A 299 6.97 -22.12 -17.25
C HIS A 299 8.28 -21.33 -17.25
N LEU A 300 8.22 -20.04 -16.92
CA LEU A 300 9.40 -19.20 -16.75
C LEU A 300 10.31 -19.72 -15.64
N ALA A 301 9.73 -20.07 -14.49
CA ALA A 301 10.46 -20.61 -13.35
C ALA A 301 11.07 -22.00 -13.63
N GLN A 302 10.42 -22.85 -14.44
CA GLN A 302 10.99 -24.12 -14.89
C GLN A 302 12.23 -23.91 -15.77
N LYS A 303 12.20 -22.93 -16.68
CA LYS A 303 13.33 -22.61 -17.56
C LYS A 303 14.51 -21.98 -16.80
N VAL A 304 14.24 -21.06 -15.88
CA VAL A 304 15.28 -20.40 -15.06
C VAL A 304 15.81 -21.33 -13.95
N GLY A 305 14.96 -22.21 -13.43
CA GLY A 305 15.22 -23.02 -12.25
C GLY A 305 14.76 -22.33 -10.96
N ILE A 306 14.11 -23.08 -10.08
CA ILE A 306 13.52 -22.54 -8.84
C ILE A 306 14.58 -22.05 -7.82
N LYS A 307 15.72 -22.74 -7.71
CA LYS A 307 16.76 -22.39 -6.72
C LYS A 307 17.38 -21.01 -6.97
N PRO A 308 17.82 -20.66 -8.21
CA PRO A 308 18.27 -19.30 -8.50
C PRO A 308 17.24 -18.22 -8.16
N ILE A 309 15.95 -18.50 -8.42
CA ILE A 309 14.86 -17.55 -8.13
C ILE A 309 14.74 -17.32 -6.63
N THR A 310 14.59 -18.38 -5.84
CA THR A 310 14.40 -18.23 -4.39
C THR A 310 15.62 -17.64 -3.70
N GLN A 311 16.83 -18.02 -4.13
CA GLN A 311 18.08 -17.44 -3.62
C GLN A 311 18.17 -15.94 -3.91
N LYS A 312 17.83 -15.49 -5.12
CA LYS A 312 17.89 -14.07 -5.48
C LYS A 312 16.83 -13.24 -4.74
N ILE A 313 15.62 -13.78 -4.57
CA ILE A 313 14.56 -13.13 -3.80
C ILE A 313 14.94 -12.93 -2.33
N VAL A 314 15.59 -13.92 -1.71
CA VAL A 314 16.01 -13.87 -0.30
C VAL A 314 17.28 -13.04 -0.12
N ASN A 315 18.37 -13.41 -0.79
CA ASN A 315 19.71 -12.87 -0.50
C ASN A 315 19.90 -11.45 -1.06
N ASP A 316 19.49 -11.27 -2.32
CA ASP A 316 19.76 -10.05 -3.06
C ASP A 316 18.63 -9.04 -2.86
N TYR A 317 17.38 -9.43 -3.13
CA TYR A 317 16.24 -8.51 -3.06
C TYR A 317 15.74 -8.30 -1.62
N GLY A 318 15.95 -9.26 -0.71
CA GLY A 318 15.58 -9.12 0.71
C GLY A 318 14.07 -9.17 0.98
N VAL A 319 13.28 -9.72 0.05
CA VAL A 319 11.80 -9.76 0.16
C VAL A 319 11.38 -10.62 1.35
N LEU A 320 12.03 -11.77 1.52
CA LEU A 320 11.76 -12.81 2.51
C LEU A 320 13.06 -13.17 3.24
N ASP A 321 12.97 -13.65 4.48
CA ASP A 321 14.15 -14.18 5.21
C ASP A 321 14.53 -15.59 4.74
N SER A 322 13.54 -16.36 4.30
CA SER A 322 13.74 -17.69 3.74
C SER A 322 12.64 -18.01 2.74
N MET A 323 12.97 -18.85 1.75
CA MET A 323 12.04 -19.26 0.70
C MET A 323 12.43 -20.67 0.25
N PRO A 324 11.71 -21.73 0.66
CA PRO A 324 11.95 -23.07 0.14
C PRO A 324 11.90 -23.09 -1.39
N PRO A 325 12.75 -23.90 -2.06
CA PRO A 325 12.81 -24.00 -3.52
C PRO A 325 11.66 -24.83 -4.09
N GLU A 326 10.42 -24.44 -3.79
CA GLU A 326 9.18 -25.07 -4.27
C GLU A 326 8.53 -24.23 -5.37
N MET A 327 7.93 -24.86 -6.37
CA MET A 327 7.38 -24.13 -7.52
C MET A 327 6.16 -23.25 -7.15
N SER A 328 5.42 -23.60 -6.10
CA SER A 328 4.33 -22.78 -5.54
C SER A 328 4.81 -21.38 -5.11
N MET A 329 6.09 -21.24 -4.77
CA MET A 329 6.68 -20.00 -4.29
C MET A 329 6.72 -18.91 -5.35
N VAL A 330 6.81 -19.26 -6.65
CA VAL A 330 6.76 -18.25 -7.73
C VAL A 330 5.36 -17.67 -7.94
N LEU A 331 4.33 -18.28 -7.35
CA LEU A 331 2.96 -17.79 -7.31
C LEU A 331 2.62 -17.07 -5.99
N GLY A 332 3.58 -16.96 -5.07
CA GLY A 332 3.43 -16.20 -3.83
C GLY A 332 2.82 -16.98 -2.67
N ALA A 333 3.15 -18.28 -2.58
CA ALA A 333 2.74 -19.14 -1.45
C ALA A 333 3.48 -18.84 -0.13
N GLY A 334 4.63 -18.15 -0.18
CA GLY A 334 5.39 -17.73 1.01
C GLY A 334 4.76 -16.50 1.67
N GLU A 335 4.97 -16.32 2.97
CA GLU A 335 4.41 -15.19 3.72
C GLU A 335 5.42 -14.05 3.88
N VAL A 336 4.97 -12.82 3.68
CA VAL A 336 5.79 -11.61 3.77
C VAL A 336 5.09 -10.51 4.56
N GLN A 337 5.88 -9.64 5.17
CA GLN A 337 5.40 -8.41 5.81
C GLN A 337 5.17 -7.31 4.77
N PRO A 338 4.04 -6.57 4.83
CA PRO A 338 3.74 -5.50 3.89
C PRO A 338 4.87 -4.47 3.71
N TYR A 339 5.51 -4.04 4.80
CA TYR A 339 6.59 -3.04 4.69
C TYR A 339 7.81 -3.56 3.93
N ARG A 340 8.13 -4.86 4.05
CA ARG A 340 9.28 -5.47 3.34
C ARG A 340 9.00 -5.56 1.86
N LEU A 341 7.81 -6.04 1.50
CA LEU A 341 7.41 -6.16 0.11
C LEU A 341 7.34 -4.79 -0.56
N ALA A 342 6.70 -3.80 0.08
CA ALA A 342 6.67 -2.43 -0.42
C ALA A 342 8.09 -1.87 -0.62
N THR A 343 8.99 -2.05 0.35
CA THR A 343 10.37 -1.58 0.20
C THR A 343 11.10 -2.27 -0.94
N ALA A 344 10.91 -3.57 -1.14
CA ALA A 344 11.58 -4.31 -2.20
C ALA A 344 11.17 -3.84 -3.61
N TYR A 345 9.95 -3.32 -3.79
CA TYR A 345 9.53 -2.72 -5.06
C TYR A 345 10.33 -1.48 -5.45
N SER A 346 11.02 -0.83 -4.49
CA SER A 346 11.95 0.28 -4.76
C SER A 346 13.05 -0.10 -5.74
N ILE A 347 13.46 -1.38 -5.80
CA ILE A 347 14.49 -1.89 -6.71
C ILE A 347 14.10 -1.60 -8.17
N PHE A 348 12.82 -1.63 -8.52
CA PHE A 348 12.33 -1.33 -9.88
C PHE A 348 12.30 0.17 -10.21
N VAL A 349 12.38 1.03 -9.20
CA VAL A 349 12.27 2.49 -9.36
C VAL A 349 13.64 3.16 -9.30
N ASN A 350 14.50 2.71 -8.40
CA ASN A 350 15.79 3.33 -8.12
C ASN A 350 16.95 2.79 -8.97
N GLY A 351 16.64 2.06 -10.05
CA GLY A 351 17.64 1.50 -10.97
C GLY A 351 18.34 0.24 -10.47
N GLY A 352 17.65 -0.59 -9.67
CA GLY A 352 18.14 -1.93 -9.31
C GLY A 352 18.87 -2.00 -7.97
N ARG A 353 18.69 -1.02 -7.07
CA ARG A 353 19.37 -0.95 -5.78
C ARG A 353 18.48 -1.39 -4.62
N ARG A 354 18.97 -2.30 -3.77
CA ARG A 354 18.29 -2.64 -2.51
C ARG A 354 18.64 -1.60 -1.44
N VAL A 355 17.64 -0.79 -1.09
CA VAL A 355 17.68 0.14 0.05
C VAL A 355 17.25 -0.57 1.34
N LYS A 356 17.73 -0.08 2.49
CA LYS A 356 17.33 -0.62 3.81
C LYS A 356 16.14 0.19 4.35
N PRO A 357 14.99 -0.45 4.64
CA PRO A 357 13.84 0.26 5.19
C PRO A 357 14.13 0.78 6.60
N HIS A 358 13.91 2.07 6.84
CA HIS A 358 14.11 2.67 8.15
C HIS A 358 13.01 3.70 8.48
N LEU A 359 12.75 3.83 9.78
CA LEU A 359 11.77 4.76 10.36
C LEU A 359 12.44 5.90 11.12
N ILE A 360 13.72 5.73 11.45
CA ILE A 360 14.52 6.63 12.27
C ILE A 360 15.66 7.13 11.39
N ASP A 361 15.78 8.43 11.26
CA ASP A 361 16.89 9.08 10.55
C ASP A 361 18.10 9.21 11.44
N GLU A 362 17.87 9.70 12.66
CA GLU A 362 18.91 10.12 13.57
C GLU A 362 18.41 10.05 15.01
N VAL A 363 19.29 9.65 15.92
CA VAL A 363 19.08 9.77 17.36
C VAL A 363 20.22 10.57 17.97
N GLN A 364 19.86 11.57 18.78
CA GLN A 364 20.80 12.41 19.52
C GLN A 364 20.56 12.27 21.03
N ASP A 365 21.63 12.30 21.81
CA ASP A 365 21.53 12.43 23.28
C ASP A 365 21.13 13.86 23.70
N ARG A 366 20.99 14.08 25.01
CA ARG A 366 20.59 15.36 25.60
C ARG A 366 21.57 16.51 25.32
N ASP A 367 22.82 16.18 24.96
CA ASP A 367 23.88 17.14 24.66
C ASP A 367 23.98 17.41 23.15
N GLY A 368 23.09 16.82 22.35
CA GLY A 368 23.04 16.97 20.88
C GLY A 368 24.02 16.07 20.13
N LYS A 369 24.69 15.12 20.81
CA LYS A 369 25.60 14.19 20.15
C LYS A 369 24.80 13.11 19.42
N VAL A 370 25.07 12.95 18.13
CA VAL A 370 24.50 11.89 17.30
C VAL A 370 25.05 10.53 17.73
N ILE A 371 24.17 9.63 18.16
CA ILE A 371 24.50 8.25 18.56
C ILE A 371 24.06 7.20 17.53
N TYR A 372 23.11 7.57 16.67
CA TYR A 372 22.63 6.75 15.57
C TYR A 372 22.30 7.64 14.38
N ARG A 373 22.66 7.19 13.18
CA ARG A 373 22.25 7.79 11.91
C ARG A 373 22.01 6.70 10.88
N ALA A 374 20.89 6.77 10.16
CA ALA A 374 20.55 5.80 9.13
C ALA A 374 21.32 6.01 7.81
N ASP A 375 21.59 7.27 7.45
CA ASP A 375 22.44 7.59 6.30
C ASP A 375 23.93 7.51 6.68
N GLU A 376 24.54 6.40 6.33
CA GLU A 376 25.96 6.10 6.58
C GLU A 376 26.87 6.52 5.41
N ARG A 377 26.34 7.19 4.38
CA ARG A 377 27.16 7.64 3.25
C ARG A 377 28.20 8.65 3.71
N GLN A 378 29.43 8.45 3.25
CA GLN A 378 30.50 9.42 3.45
C GLN A 378 30.23 10.64 2.57
N CYS A 379 30.29 11.83 3.16
CA CYS A 379 30.31 13.05 2.37
C CYS A 379 31.65 13.15 1.65
N PRO A 380 31.67 13.31 0.32
CA PRO A 380 32.89 13.68 -0.39
C PRO A 380 33.57 14.90 0.25
N ALA A 381 34.90 15.01 0.13
CA ALA A 381 35.67 16.11 0.75
C ALA A 381 35.09 17.51 0.43
N ALA A 382 34.58 17.68 -0.79
CA ALA A 382 33.97 18.92 -1.26
C ALA A 382 32.63 19.27 -0.59
N CYS A 383 32.01 18.38 0.19
CA CYS A 383 30.76 18.68 0.91
C CYS A 383 30.91 19.76 1.99
N THR A 384 32.10 19.87 2.57
CA THR A 384 32.40 20.80 3.66
C THR A 384 32.99 22.11 3.17
N ASP A 385 33.29 22.19 1.87
CA ASP A 385 33.83 23.39 1.26
C ASP A 385 32.73 24.45 1.13
N ALA A 386 33.14 25.71 1.24
CA ALA A 386 32.21 26.81 0.98
C ALA A 386 31.73 26.73 -0.48
N PHE A 387 30.44 26.98 -0.70
CA PHE A 387 29.90 26.99 -2.06
C PHE A 387 30.63 28.02 -2.92
N ASP A 388 31.28 27.54 -3.98
CA ASP A 388 32.16 28.30 -4.87
C ASP A 388 31.51 28.63 -6.23
N GLY A 389 30.23 28.27 -6.41
CA GLY A 389 29.50 28.43 -7.67
C GLY A 389 29.63 27.25 -8.64
N LEU A 390 30.39 26.21 -8.30
CA LEU A 390 30.43 24.96 -9.06
C LEU A 390 29.28 24.02 -8.68
N GLU A 391 29.10 22.96 -9.45
CA GLU A 391 28.08 21.95 -9.17
C GLU A 391 28.34 21.30 -7.81
N SER A 392 27.31 21.28 -6.95
CA SER A 392 27.40 20.66 -5.63
C SER A 392 27.82 19.19 -5.75
N PRO A 393 28.67 18.68 -4.83
CA PRO A 393 29.09 17.29 -4.84
C PRO A 393 27.89 16.34 -4.82
N ARG A 394 27.86 15.40 -5.76
CA ARG A 394 26.80 14.39 -5.81
C ARG A 394 27.14 13.25 -4.86
N LEU A 395 26.29 13.01 -3.87
CA LEU A 395 26.38 11.81 -3.03
C LEU A 395 26.15 10.56 -3.89
N LEU A 396 26.90 9.50 -3.57
CA LEU A 396 26.63 8.19 -4.17
C LEU A 396 25.19 7.75 -3.83
N PRO A 397 24.49 7.09 -4.76
CA PRO A 397 23.17 6.54 -4.47
C PRO A 397 23.22 5.54 -3.30
N GLN A 398 22.19 5.52 -2.46
CA GLN A 398 22.10 4.59 -1.34
C GLN A 398 21.82 3.15 -1.81
N GLY A 399 22.01 2.19 -0.90
CA GLY A 399 21.73 0.79 -1.14
C GLY A 399 22.78 0.05 -1.97
N VAL A 400 22.58 -1.25 -2.08
CA VAL A 400 23.46 -2.19 -2.81
C VAL A 400 22.88 -2.48 -4.18
N GLN A 401 23.69 -2.41 -5.24
CA GLN A 401 23.25 -2.80 -6.59
C GLN A 401 23.01 -4.31 -6.63
N VAL A 402 21.77 -4.73 -6.94
CA VAL A 402 21.34 -6.14 -6.90
C VAL A 402 20.71 -6.63 -8.21
N MET A 403 20.43 -5.69 -9.12
CA MET A 403 19.81 -5.91 -10.42
C MET A 403 20.43 -4.94 -11.43
N ASP A 404 20.64 -5.36 -12.66
CA ASP A 404 21.06 -4.45 -13.73
C ASP A 404 20.05 -3.28 -13.91
N PRO A 405 20.52 -2.02 -14.08
CA PRO A 405 19.62 -0.87 -14.26
C PRO A 405 18.67 -0.99 -15.45
N ILE A 406 19.09 -1.65 -16.54
CA ILE A 406 18.26 -1.93 -17.72
C ILE A 406 17.17 -2.93 -17.35
N THR A 407 17.49 -3.98 -16.59
CA THR A 407 16.48 -4.95 -16.11
C THR A 407 15.48 -4.30 -15.15
N ALA A 408 15.95 -3.42 -14.25
CA ALA A 408 15.06 -2.65 -13.37
C ALA A 408 14.09 -1.80 -14.18
N TYR A 409 14.58 -1.13 -15.24
CA TYR A 409 13.76 -0.34 -16.15
C TYR A 409 12.80 -1.19 -17.00
N GLN A 410 13.23 -2.37 -17.49
CA GLN A 410 12.35 -3.33 -18.19
C GLN A 410 11.19 -3.75 -17.28
N MET A 411 11.48 -4.13 -16.03
CA MET A 411 10.45 -4.49 -15.07
C MET A 411 9.54 -3.33 -14.71
N ASN A 412 10.09 -2.12 -14.56
CA ASN A 412 9.31 -0.91 -14.40
C ASN A 412 8.31 -0.72 -15.55
N SER A 413 8.79 -0.76 -16.79
CA SER A 413 7.97 -0.65 -18.00
C SER A 413 6.90 -1.75 -18.08
N PHE A 414 7.23 -2.98 -17.66
CA PHE A 414 6.28 -4.08 -17.58
C PHE A 414 5.16 -3.79 -16.56
N LEU A 415 5.51 -3.23 -15.41
CA LEU A 415 4.59 -2.88 -14.33
C LEU A 415 3.74 -1.65 -14.67
N GLN A 416 4.22 -0.73 -15.51
CA GLN A 416 3.39 0.30 -16.14
C GLN A 416 2.39 -0.34 -17.13
N GLY A 417 2.75 -1.43 -17.79
CA GLY A 417 1.82 -2.21 -18.61
C GLY A 417 0.62 -2.73 -17.81
N VAL A 418 0.84 -3.16 -16.56
CA VAL A 418 -0.22 -3.65 -15.66
C VAL A 418 -1.25 -2.55 -15.35
N THR A 419 -0.81 -1.31 -15.19
CA THR A 419 -1.66 -0.16 -14.81
C THR A 419 -2.31 0.53 -16.00
N ILE A 420 -1.81 0.29 -17.22
CA ILE A 420 -2.38 0.87 -18.45
C ILE A 420 -3.31 -0.12 -19.16
N ARG A 421 -2.96 -1.42 -19.20
CA ARG A 421 -3.62 -2.45 -20.03
C ARG A 421 -3.88 -3.78 -19.31
N GLY A 422 -3.49 -3.88 -18.03
CA GLY A 422 -3.53 -5.13 -17.27
C GLY A 422 -4.47 -5.09 -16.08
N THR A 423 -4.16 -5.92 -15.08
CA THR A 423 -5.02 -6.13 -13.91
C THR A 423 -5.21 -4.90 -13.01
N ALA A 424 -4.44 -3.82 -13.22
CA ALA A 424 -4.54 -2.57 -12.46
C ALA A 424 -4.95 -1.37 -13.31
N ALA A 425 -5.61 -1.59 -14.46
CA ALA A 425 -5.99 -0.56 -15.42
C ALA A 425 -6.76 0.63 -14.80
N ALA A 426 -7.48 0.42 -13.69
CA ALA A 426 -8.18 1.49 -12.98
C ALA A 426 -7.25 2.60 -12.46
N ALA A 427 -5.97 2.30 -12.19
CA ALA A 427 -4.98 3.30 -11.76
C ALA A 427 -4.69 4.37 -12.83
N ARG A 428 -4.96 4.06 -14.11
CA ARG A 428 -4.80 5.01 -15.23
C ARG A 428 -5.61 6.30 -15.03
N ALA A 429 -6.71 6.26 -14.26
CA ALA A 429 -7.53 7.42 -13.96
C ALA A 429 -6.77 8.57 -13.28
N LEU A 430 -5.62 8.28 -12.65
CA LEU A 430 -4.77 9.29 -12.01
C LEU A 430 -4.01 10.17 -13.01
N GLY A 431 -3.84 9.74 -14.26
CA GLY A 431 -3.32 10.60 -15.34
C GLY A 431 -1.81 10.88 -15.30
N PHE A 432 -1.03 10.12 -14.52
CA PHE A 432 0.44 10.23 -14.49
C PHE A 432 1.12 8.85 -14.56
N PRO A 433 2.43 8.77 -14.88
CA PRO A 433 3.15 7.52 -14.98
C PRO A 433 3.14 6.73 -13.67
N ILE A 434 2.60 5.52 -13.71
CA ILE A 434 2.46 4.63 -12.55
C ILE A 434 2.83 3.22 -12.97
N GLY A 435 3.70 2.57 -12.21
CA GLY A 435 3.88 1.12 -12.27
C GLY A 435 3.20 0.44 -11.09
N GLY A 436 2.73 -0.79 -11.25
CA GLY A 436 2.25 -1.54 -10.10
C GLY A 436 1.84 -2.97 -10.39
N LYS A 437 1.49 -3.71 -9.34
CA LYS A 437 1.05 -5.09 -9.43
C LYS A 437 -0.02 -5.41 -8.39
N THR A 438 -1.14 -5.94 -8.86
CA THR A 438 -2.15 -6.58 -8.01
C THR A 438 -1.66 -7.94 -7.52
N GLY A 439 -1.97 -8.26 -6.27
CA GLY A 439 -1.77 -9.57 -5.67
C GLY A 439 -3.10 -10.10 -5.14
N THR A 440 -3.40 -11.35 -5.46
CA THR A 440 -4.54 -12.09 -4.94
C THR A 440 -4.04 -13.48 -4.58
N THR A 441 -4.45 -13.98 -3.42
CA THR A 441 -4.15 -15.35 -2.98
C THR A 441 -5.31 -16.28 -3.29
N ASN A 442 -5.07 -17.59 -3.17
CA ASN A 442 -6.14 -18.58 -3.27
C ASN A 442 -7.28 -18.26 -2.29
N GLU A 443 -8.50 -18.61 -2.69
CA GLU A 443 -9.74 -18.40 -1.93
C GLU A 443 -9.95 -16.94 -1.48
N PHE A 444 -9.33 -15.98 -2.18
CA PHE A 444 -9.45 -14.54 -1.89
C PHE A 444 -9.09 -14.17 -0.44
N ARG A 445 -8.17 -14.89 0.20
CA ARG A 445 -7.82 -14.65 1.62
C ARG A 445 -7.05 -13.35 1.85
N SER A 446 -6.36 -12.86 0.83
CA SER A 446 -5.57 -11.64 0.89
C SER A 446 -5.57 -10.92 -0.45
N ALA A 447 -5.76 -9.61 -0.39
CA ALA A 447 -5.72 -8.71 -1.52
C ALA A 447 -4.60 -7.69 -1.33
N TRP A 448 -3.81 -7.50 -2.38
CA TRP A 448 -2.63 -6.64 -2.36
C TRP A 448 -2.60 -5.73 -3.57
N PHE A 449 -1.99 -4.56 -3.38
CA PHE A 449 -1.50 -3.74 -4.47
C PHE A 449 -0.16 -3.12 -4.09
N MET A 450 0.85 -3.36 -4.92
CA MET A 450 2.17 -2.75 -4.80
C MET A 450 2.35 -1.84 -5.99
N GLY A 451 2.30 -0.52 -5.78
CA GLY A 451 2.35 0.47 -6.85
C GLY A 451 3.36 1.55 -6.55
N PHE A 452 3.81 2.23 -7.59
CA PHE A 452 4.82 3.26 -7.48
C PHE A 452 4.74 4.30 -8.59
N THR A 453 5.28 5.47 -8.28
CA THR A 453 5.70 6.52 -9.20
C THR A 453 7.23 6.56 -9.22
N SER A 454 7.83 7.53 -9.91
CA SER A 454 9.29 7.67 -9.97
C SER A 454 9.92 8.06 -8.63
N ASP A 455 9.16 8.56 -7.65
CA ASP A 455 9.66 9.06 -6.37
C ASP A 455 8.91 8.53 -5.13
N LEU A 456 7.94 7.63 -5.29
CA LEU A 456 7.22 7.03 -4.16
C LEU A 456 6.77 5.60 -4.47
N VAL A 457 7.01 4.68 -3.55
CA VAL A 457 6.48 3.31 -3.58
C VAL A 457 5.46 3.13 -2.47
N VAL A 458 4.30 2.57 -2.79
CA VAL A 458 3.22 2.36 -1.82
C VAL A 458 2.68 0.94 -1.93
N GLY A 459 2.68 0.24 -0.80
CA GLY A 459 2.07 -1.08 -0.67
C GLY A 459 0.80 -1.02 0.16
N VAL A 460 -0.27 -1.64 -0.35
CA VAL A 460 -1.54 -1.83 0.35
C VAL A 460 -1.83 -3.31 0.49
N TYR A 461 -2.26 -3.71 1.68
CA TYR A 461 -2.73 -5.04 2.04
C TYR A 461 -4.14 -4.94 2.63
N VAL A 462 -5.02 -5.87 2.25
CA VAL A 462 -6.37 -6.06 2.83
C VAL A 462 -6.58 -7.55 3.11
N GLY A 463 -7.12 -7.87 4.29
CA GLY A 463 -7.35 -9.24 4.74
C GLY A 463 -7.97 -9.34 6.14
N PHE A 464 -8.47 -10.52 6.48
CA PHE A 464 -8.93 -10.82 7.84
C PHE A 464 -7.79 -11.39 8.70
N ASP A 465 -7.82 -11.10 10.00
CA ASP A 465 -6.79 -11.59 10.92
C ASP A 465 -6.81 -13.11 11.07
N ASP A 466 -8.01 -13.70 11.10
CA ASP A 466 -8.28 -15.15 11.14
C ASP A 466 -8.05 -15.86 9.79
N ASN A 467 -7.50 -15.14 8.80
CA ASN A 467 -7.16 -15.62 7.47
C ASN A 467 -8.36 -16.15 6.64
N ARG A 468 -9.61 -15.87 7.03
CA ARG A 468 -10.77 -16.28 6.22
C ARG A 468 -10.83 -15.54 4.88
N SER A 469 -11.62 -16.08 3.94
CA SER A 469 -11.83 -15.48 2.62
C SER A 469 -12.38 -14.05 2.73
N LEU A 470 -11.92 -13.16 1.85
CA LEU A 470 -12.52 -11.84 1.65
C LEU A 470 -13.87 -11.93 0.92
N GLY A 471 -14.23 -13.06 0.32
CA GLY A 471 -15.40 -13.18 -0.53
C GLY A 471 -15.01 -13.36 -1.99
N GLU A 472 -15.91 -13.95 -2.77
CA GLU A 472 -15.69 -14.15 -4.20
C GLU A 472 -15.46 -12.81 -4.90
N HIS A 473 -14.53 -12.79 -5.86
CA HIS A 473 -14.12 -11.61 -6.63
C HIS A 473 -13.36 -10.52 -5.85
N GLU A 474 -13.07 -10.74 -4.56
CA GLU A 474 -12.30 -9.81 -3.74
C GLU A 474 -10.79 -9.89 -3.98
N THR A 475 -10.41 -9.47 -5.18
CA THR A 475 -9.04 -9.46 -5.66
C THR A 475 -8.27 -8.21 -5.23
N GLY A 476 -6.95 -8.21 -5.46
CA GLY A 476 -6.13 -7.00 -5.31
C GLY A 476 -6.66 -5.77 -6.08
N ALA A 477 -7.33 -5.97 -7.22
CA ALA A 477 -7.91 -4.89 -8.02
C ALA A 477 -9.18 -4.28 -7.40
N VAL A 478 -9.89 -5.04 -6.56
CA VAL A 478 -11.19 -4.66 -5.98
C VAL A 478 -11.04 -4.17 -4.55
N ALA A 479 -10.21 -4.84 -3.73
CA ALA A 479 -10.07 -4.50 -2.32
C ALA A 479 -8.90 -3.56 -2.02
N ALA A 480 -7.73 -3.77 -2.63
CA ALA A 480 -6.50 -3.02 -2.28
C ALA A 480 -6.21 -1.83 -3.21
N LEU A 481 -6.41 -2.00 -4.52
CA LEU A 481 -6.13 -0.97 -5.52
C LEU A 481 -6.93 0.34 -5.29
N PRO A 482 -8.24 0.33 -4.94
CA PRO A 482 -8.96 1.57 -4.70
C PRO A 482 -8.40 2.39 -3.53
N ILE A 483 -7.93 1.75 -2.46
CA ILE A 483 -7.23 2.42 -1.34
C ILE A 483 -5.96 3.10 -1.84
N TRP A 484 -5.20 2.40 -2.68
CA TRP A 484 -3.97 2.95 -3.25
C TRP A 484 -4.26 4.15 -4.16
N ILE A 485 -5.30 4.07 -5.00
CA ILE A 485 -5.71 5.17 -5.90
C ILE A 485 -6.12 6.40 -5.06
N ASP A 486 -6.95 6.20 -4.03
CA ASP A 486 -7.39 7.29 -3.14
C ASP A 486 -6.19 7.97 -2.46
N PHE A 487 -5.26 7.18 -1.92
CA PHE A 487 -4.02 7.72 -1.34
C PHE A 487 -3.22 8.54 -2.36
N MET A 488 -2.98 7.98 -3.55
CA MET A 488 -2.13 8.61 -4.56
C MET A 488 -2.76 9.86 -5.17
N GLN A 489 -4.08 9.89 -5.32
CA GLN A 489 -4.82 11.07 -5.75
C GLN A 489 -4.56 12.25 -4.82
N HIS A 490 -4.60 12.02 -3.50
CA HIS A 490 -4.33 13.06 -2.51
C HIS A 490 -2.85 13.40 -2.39
N ALA A 491 -1.96 12.40 -2.43
CA ALA A 491 -0.51 12.59 -2.34
C ALA A 491 0.06 13.41 -3.52
N TYR A 492 -0.50 13.23 -4.72
CA TYR A 492 -0.05 13.90 -5.95
C TYR A 492 -0.88 15.12 -6.37
N ALA A 493 -1.94 15.47 -5.64
CA ALA A 493 -2.78 16.65 -5.95
C ALA A 493 -1.98 17.96 -6.08
N LYS A 494 -0.81 18.06 -5.45
CA LYS A 494 0.09 19.24 -5.50
C LYS A 494 1.54 18.89 -5.87
N ARG A 495 1.81 17.68 -6.35
CA ARG A 495 3.16 17.25 -6.78
C ARG A 495 3.19 17.14 -8.29
N PRO A 496 4.17 17.74 -8.98
CA PRO A 496 4.29 17.56 -10.42
C PRO A 496 4.63 16.10 -10.73
N PRO A 497 3.94 15.45 -11.69
CA PRO A 497 4.30 14.11 -12.10
C PRO A 497 5.69 14.11 -12.75
N ARG A 498 6.41 13.00 -12.57
CA ARG A 498 7.77 12.82 -13.09
C ARG A 498 7.86 11.47 -13.80
N ASP A 499 8.48 11.48 -14.97
CA ASP A 499 8.78 10.26 -15.70
C ASP A 499 9.83 9.41 -14.97
N PHE A 500 9.89 8.13 -15.34
CA PHE A 500 10.89 7.21 -14.82
C PHE A 500 12.24 7.44 -15.48
N ASN A 501 13.31 7.28 -14.70
CA ASN A 501 14.67 7.45 -15.21
C ASN A 501 15.04 6.32 -16.18
N VAL A 502 15.37 6.70 -17.40
CA VAL A 502 15.84 5.78 -18.44
C VAL A 502 17.34 5.52 -18.26
N PRO A 503 17.80 4.26 -18.21
CA PRO A 503 19.23 3.94 -18.14
C PRO A 503 19.94 4.33 -19.45
N ARG A 504 21.11 4.97 -19.33
CA ARG A 504 21.83 5.57 -20.46
C ARG A 504 22.27 4.55 -21.52
N ASP A 505 22.58 3.34 -21.09
CA ASP A 505 23.15 2.29 -21.95
C ASP A 505 22.08 1.33 -22.50
N ALA A 506 20.79 1.63 -22.32
CA ALA A 506 19.73 0.82 -22.88
C ALA A 506 19.56 1.06 -24.38
N THR A 507 19.47 -0.02 -25.14
CA THR A 507 19.02 -0.01 -26.54
C THR A 507 17.50 -0.16 -26.57
N PHE A 508 16.83 0.43 -27.56
CA PHE A 508 15.38 0.35 -27.71
C PHE A 508 14.98 -0.32 -29.02
N ALA A 509 14.01 -1.23 -28.96
CA ALA A 509 13.40 -1.83 -30.14
C ALA A 509 11.89 -2.07 -29.91
N TYR A 510 11.12 -2.10 -30.98
CA TYR A 510 9.69 -2.38 -30.91
C TYR A 510 9.43 -3.89 -30.88
N VAL A 511 8.67 -4.34 -29.89
CA VAL A 511 8.14 -5.71 -29.80
C VAL A 511 6.62 -5.62 -29.84
N ARG A 512 6.02 -6.09 -30.95
CA ARG A 512 4.56 -6.08 -31.15
C ARG A 512 3.90 -4.72 -30.83
N GLY A 513 4.49 -3.63 -31.34
CA GLY A 513 3.98 -2.27 -31.18
C GLY A 513 4.32 -1.58 -29.85
N ILE A 514 5.04 -2.24 -28.95
CA ILE A 514 5.51 -1.64 -27.69
C ILE A 514 7.01 -1.40 -27.79
N GLN A 515 7.47 -0.19 -27.49
CA GLN A 515 8.88 0.11 -27.40
C GLN A 515 9.45 -0.49 -26.10
N GLU A 516 10.41 -1.40 -26.23
CA GLU A 516 11.06 -2.11 -25.13
C GLU A 516 12.52 -1.70 -25.01
N ALA A 517 13.03 -1.70 -23.77
CA ALA A 517 14.45 -1.53 -23.49
C ALA A 517 15.16 -2.89 -23.52
N PHE A 518 16.37 -2.94 -24.06
CA PHE A 518 17.21 -4.12 -24.17
C PHE A 518 18.60 -3.83 -23.63
N LYS A 519 19.24 -4.87 -23.08
CA LYS A 519 20.68 -4.85 -22.83
C LYS A 519 21.37 -4.80 -24.21
N PRO A 520 22.43 -4.03 -24.41
CA PRO A 520 23.11 -3.95 -25.70
C PRO A 520 23.48 -5.34 -26.26
N GLY A 521 23.10 -5.61 -27.50
CA GLY A 521 23.33 -6.90 -28.17
C GLY A 521 22.29 -7.98 -27.85
N THR A 522 21.22 -7.64 -27.12
CA THR A 522 20.09 -8.56 -26.83
C THR A 522 18.79 -8.12 -27.51
N GLU A 523 18.80 -6.96 -28.17
CA GLU A 523 17.70 -6.49 -28.99
C GLU A 523 17.44 -7.44 -30.16
N PRO A 524 16.17 -7.63 -30.56
CA PRO A 524 15.86 -8.39 -31.76
C PRO A 524 16.46 -7.69 -32.98
N HIS A 525 17.32 -8.40 -33.72
CA HIS A 525 17.73 -7.97 -35.04
C HIS A 525 16.63 -8.34 -36.04
N TYR A 526 16.09 -7.34 -36.73
CA TYR A 526 15.26 -7.60 -37.90
C TYR A 526 16.14 -8.20 -38.97
N THR A 527 16.11 -9.52 -39.12
CA THR A 527 16.51 -10.13 -40.38
C THR A 527 15.36 -9.88 -41.34
N GLU A 528 15.59 -9.05 -42.38
CA GLU A 528 14.79 -9.16 -43.59
C GLU A 528 14.76 -10.65 -43.92
N SER A 529 13.56 -11.25 -43.86
CA SER A 529 13.38 -12.53 -44.50
C SER A 529 13.85 -12.29 -45.94
N PRO A 530 14.73 -13.12 -46.52
CA PRO A 530 14.98 -13.01 -47.94
C PRO A 530 13.60 -12.98 -48.59
N ASP A 531 13.34 -11.95 -49.39
CA ASP A 531 12.12 -11.87 -50.18
C ASP A 531 11.90 -13.27 -50.74
N GLU A 532 10.84 -13.96 -50.31
CA GLU A 532 10.36 -15.13 -51.00
C GLU A 532 9.74 -14.62 -52.30
N ASP A 533 10.61 -14.13 -53.19
CA ASP A 533 10.32 -13.65 -54.53
C ASP A 533 10.14 -14.88 -55.43
N GLY A 534 9.17 -15.71 -55.04
CA GLY A 534 8.81 -16.96 -55.68
C GLY A 534 7.30 -17.11 -55.67
N PRO A 535 6.67 -17.53 -56.78
CA PRO A 535 5.22 -17.67 -56.85
C PRO A 535 4.74 -18.67 -55.80
N LYS A 536 3.93 -18.21 -54.84
CA LYS A 536 3.26 -19.07 -53.86
C LYS A 536 2.12 -19.82 -54.54
N PRO A 537 1.97 -21.14 -54.31
CA PRO A 537 0.81 -21.88 -54.80
C PRO A 537 -0.48 -21.21 -54.30
N TYR A 538 -1.47 -21.06 -55.17
CA TYR A 538 -2.78 -20.44 -54.87
C TYR A 538 -3.50 -21.03 -53.64
N LEU A 539 -3.12 -22.24 -53.23
CA LEU A 539 -3.67 -22.92 -52.05
C LEU A 539 -3.09 -22.44 -50.71
N ASP A 540 -1.96 -21.74 -50.71
CA ASP A 540 -1.30 -21.22 -49.50
C ASP A 540 -1.60 -19.72 -49.24
N THR A 541 -2.25 -19.03 -50.18
CA THR A 541 -2.67 -17.63 -50.02
C THR A 541 -3.98 -17.45 -49.25
N TRP A 542 -4.73 -18.53 -48.99
CA TRP A 542 -6.06 -18.47 -48.37
C TRP A 542 -6.23 -19.48 -47.23
N LYS A 543 -5.53 -19.25 -46.12
CA LYS A 543 -5.83 -19.85 -44.80
C LYS A 543 -6.01 -18.74 -43.78
N GLY A 544 -7.16 -18.07 -43.86
CA GLY A 544 -7.56 -17.02 -42.94
C GLY A 544 -8.77 -16.27 -43.48
N GLY A 545 -9.95 -16.91 -43.41
CA GLY A 545 -11.21 -16.20 -43.65
C GLY A 545 -11.52 -15.26 -42.49
N GLY A 546 -11.84 -14.00 -42.79
CA GLY A 546 -12.34 -13.02 -41.83
C GLY A 546 -12.04 -11.57 -42.20
N ASP A 547 -12.81 -11.03 -43.15
CA ASP A 547 -13.15 -9.61 -43.40
C ASP A 547 -12.14 -8.50 -43.07
N GLU A 548 -11.37 -8.08 -44.08
CA GLU A 548 -10.98 -6.67 -44.24
C GLU A 548 -11.46 -6.19 -45.61
N ALA A 549 -12.30 -5.13 -45.62
CA ALA A 549 -12.68 -4.41 -46.82
C ALA A 549 -11.47 -3.64 -47.37
N PRO A 550 -11.31 -3.52 -48.70
CA PRO A 550 -10.18 -2.80 -49.29
C PRO A 550 -10.24 -1.29 -48.96
N PRO A 551 -9.09 -0.59 -48.96
CA PRO A 551 -9.03 0.84 -48.66
C PRO A 551 -9.80 1.65 -49.70
N ILE A 552 -10.50 2.69 -49.23
CA ILE A 552 -11.11 3.71 -50.06
C ILE A 552 -9.98 4.66 -50.49
N ASP A 553 -9.77 4.81 -51.80
CA ASP A 553 -8.87 5.82 -52.37
C ASP A 553 -9.42 7.24 -52.12
N ASP A 554 -8.70 8.03 -51.34
CA ASP A 554 -8.92 9.47 -51.17
C ASP A 554 -8.28 10.24 -52.35
N GLU A 555 -8.99 10.32 -53.47
CA GLU A 555 -8.77 11.40 -54.45
C GLU A 555 -10.12 12.08 -54.78
N ALA A 556 -10.37 13.20 -54.10
CA ALA A 556 -11.47 14.11 -54.43
C ALA A 556 -11.00 15.19 -55.42
N PRO A 557 -11.64 15.38 -56.57
CA PRO A 557 -11.39 16.52 -57.46
C PRO A 557 -12.10 17.80 -56.95
N PRO A 558 -11.64 19.01 -57.35
CA PRO A 558 -12.01 20.23 -56.66
C PRO A 558 -13.33 20.87 -57.15
N VAL A 559 -14.08 21.33 -56.14
CA VAL A 559 -14.95 22.53 -56.04
C VAL A 559 -16.10 22.75 -57.04
N GLY A 560 -17.31 22.86 -56.47
CA GLY A 560 -18.40 23.71 -56.95
C GLY A 560 -19.44 23.97 -55.85
N ARG A 561 -19.52 25.21 -55.33
CA ARG A 561 -20.77 25.82 -54.80
C ARG A 561 -21.46 26.52 -55.98
N PRO A 562 -22.76 26.92 -55.95
CA PRO A 562 -23.75 26.98 -54.86
C PRO A 562 -25.10 26.29 -55.29
N ASP A 563 -26.14 26.14 -54.46
CA ASP A 563 -27.20 27.13 -54.20
C ASP A 563 -28.19 26.64 -53.14
N ASP A 564 -28.76 27.64 -52.46
CA ASP A 564 -29.94 27.74 -51.60
C ASP A 564 -31.09 26.72 -51.77
N GLN A 565 -31.55 26.16 -50.65
CA GLN A 565 -32.93 26.24 -50.13
C GLN A 565 -33.08 25.67 -48.72
#